data_AF-A0A7S0HKE7-F1
#
_entry.id   AF-A0A7S0HKE7-F1
#
_cell.length_a   1.000
_cell.length_b   1.000
_cell.length_c   1.000
_cell.angle_alpha   90.00
_cell.angle_beta   90.00
_cell.angle_gamma   90.00
#
_symmetry.space_group_name_H-M   'P 1'
#
loop_
_entity.id
_entity.type
_entity.pdbx_description
1 polymer ?
#
loop_
_entity_poly.entity_id
_entity_poly.type
_entity_poly.pdbx_seq_one_letter_code
_entity_poly.pdbx_strand_id
1 'polypeptide(L)'
;QTVDAAPGKSLLQTAVDAAAHIKGDGVTVYAWGFGSKVTSEMLQQIATDESKARHATDVAELYRYLALLEAAVCNNSPPVSPPPLPPALPPFTEPSPPQIPPPSPPPPSLPPPSPP
;
A
#
# COMPACT_ATOMS: atom_id res chain seq x y z
N GLN A 1 3.63 -0.53 -37.85
CA GLN A 1 3.77 -0.41 -36.38
C GLN A 1 5.19 -0.83 -36.03
N THR A 2 6.03 0.09 -35.56
CA THR A 2 7.31 -0.27 -34.93
C THR A 2 7.08 -0.35 -33.42
N VAL A 3 7.76 -1.25 -32.73
CA VAL A 3 7.70 -1.34 -31.27
C VAL A 3 8.99 -0.75 -30.73
N ASP A 4 8.89 0.37 -30.02
CA ASP A 4 10.05 1.04 -29.43
C ASP A 4 10.33 0.53 -28.02
N ALA A 5 11.62 0.34 -27.74
CA ALA A 5 12.13 0.16 -26.39
C ALA A 5 12.61 1.50 -25.85
N ALA A 6 12.55 1.68 -24.52
CA ALA A 6 13.21 2.83 -23.90
C ALA A 6 14.73 2.79 -24.18
N PRO A 7 15.41 3.95 -24.23
CA PRO A 7 16.85 4.01 -24.50
C PRO A 7 17.64 3.10 -23.55
N GLY A 8 18.46 2.21 -24.13
CA GLY A 8 19.29 1.27 -23.37
C GLY A 8 18.54 0.10 -22.72
N LYS A 9 17.25 -0.11 -23.04
CA LYS A 9 16.43 -1.20 -22.49
C LYS A 9 15.99 -2.18 -23.57
N SER A 10 15.72 -3.42 -23.17
CA SER A 10 15.04 -4.37 -24.02
C SER A 10 13.54 -4.06 -24.10
N LEU A 11 12.85 -4.63 -25.09
CA LEU A 11 11.39 -4.53 -25.21
C LEU A 11 10.69 -5.07 -23.96
N LEU A 12 11.14 -6.23 -23.46
CA LEU A 12 10.60 -6.82 -22.24
C LEU A 12 10.84 -5.91 -21.04
N GLN A 13 12.07 -5.41 -20.86
CA GLN A 13 12.39 -4.53 -19.74
C GLN A 13 11.54 -3.26 -19.76
N THR A 14 11.33 -2.68 -20.95
CA THR A 14 10.48 -1.50 -21.13
C THR A 14 9.04 -1.80 -20.73
N ALA A 15 8.49 -2.95 -21.13
CA ALA A 15 7.14 -3.37 -20.77
C ALA A 15 7.00 -3.64 -19.27
N VAL A 16 7.99 -4.29 -18.65
CA VAL A 16 8.01 -4.59 -17.21
C VAL A 16 8.09 -3.29 -16.39
N ASP A 17 8.96 -2.36 -16.78
CA ASP A 17 9.10 -1.07 -16.09
C ASP A 17 7.81 -0.24 -16.20
N ALA A 18 7.19 -0.19 -17.38
CA ALA A 18 5.92 0.49 -17.58
C ALA A 18 4.79 -0.14 -16.76
N ALA A 19 4.73 -1.48 -16.73
CA ALA A 19 3.77 -2.21 -15.92
C ALA A 19 3.98 -1.99 -14.41
N ALA A 20 5.23 -1.97 -13.95
CA ALA A 20 5.57 -1.70 -12.55
C ALA A 20 5.11 -0.30 -12.13
N HIS A 21 5.24 0.70 -13.02
CA HIS A 21 4.79 2.05 -12.75
C HIS A 21 3.28 2.11 -12.48
N ILE A 22 2.46 1.59 -13.40
CA ILE A 22 0.99 1.63 -13.26
C ILE A 22 0.48 0.71 -12.14
N LYS A 23 1.18 -0.38 -11.83
CA LYS A 23 0.89 -1.21 -10.65
C LYS A 23 1.05 -0.43 -9.35
N GLY A 24 2.03 0.47 -9.29
CA GLY A 24 2.23 1.38 -8.15
C GLY A 24 1.04 2.31 -7.90
N ASP A 25 0.28 2.64 -8.94
CA ASP A 25 -0.93 3.48 -8.86
C ASP A 25 -2.19 2.70 -8.46
N GLY A 26 -2.05 1.42 -8.09
CA GLY A 26 -3.17 0.55 -7.71
C GLY A 26 -3.93 -0.03 -8.90
N VAL A 27 -3.39 0.06 -10.12
CA VAL A 27 -4.00 -0.50 -11.32
C VAL A 27 -3.72 -2.00 -11.41
N THR A 28 -4.72 -2.77 -11.82
CA THR A 28 -4.56 -4.20 -12.12
C THR A 28 -4.14 -4.39 -13.58
N VAL A 29 -3.02 -5.07 -13.80
CA VAL A 29 -2.43 -5.35 -15.12
C VAL A 29 -2.64 -6.82 -15.47
N TYR A 30 -3.30 -7.06 -16.60
CA TYR A 30 -3.50 -8.38 -17.19
C TYR A 30 -2.51 -8.57 -18.34
N ALA A 31 -1.76 -9.66 -18.34
CA ALA A 31 -0.78 -9.96 -19.37
C ALA A 31 -1.16 -11.22 -20.13
N TRP A 32 -1.24 -11.10 -21.46
CA TRP A 32 -1.56 -12.22 -22.33
C TRP A 32 -0.54 -12.33 -23.46
N GLY A 33 0.03 -13.51 -23.61
CA GLY A 33 1.02 -13.80 -24.63
C GLY A 33 0.63 -15.00 -25.46
N PHE A 34 1.08 -14.99 -26.71
CA PHE A 34 0.85 -16.07 -27.67
C PHE A 34 2.15 -16.55 -28.30
N GLY A 35 2.18 -17.83 -28.67
CA GLY A 35 3.30 -18.44 -29.38
C GLY A 35 4.50 -18.81 -28.49
N SER A 36 5.52 -19.39 -29.11
CA SER A 36 6.65 -20.04 -28.42
C SER A 36 7.75 -19.09 -27.93
N LYS A 37 7.74 -17.83 -28.37
CA LYS A 37 8.72 -16.82 -27.96
C LYS A 37 8.32 -16.08 -26.68
N VAL A 38 7.10 -16.27 -26.22
CA VAL A 38 6.60 -15.72 -24.96
C VAL A 38 6.52 -16.86 -23.96
N THR A 39 7.05 -16.64 -22.75
CA THR A 39 6.94 -17.61 -21.66
C THR A 39 5.95 -17.10 -20.62
N SER A 40 5.37 -18.01 -19.84
CA SER A 40 4.53 -17.66 -18.69
C SER A 40 5.27 -16.73 -17.72
N GLU A 41 6.57 -16.99 -17.49
CA GLU A 41 7.42 -16.17 -16.63
C GLU A 41 7.55 -14.72 -17.12
N MET A 42 7.69 -14.49 -18.44
CA MET A 42 7.70 -13.13 -19.00
C MET A 42 6.37 -12.41 -18.76
N LEU A 43 5.24 -13.12 -18.89
CA LEU A 43 3.91 -12.54 -18.67
C LEU A 43 3.68 -12.22 -17.19
N GLN A 44 4.18 -13.05 -16.28
CA GLN A 44 4.09 -12.82 -14.84
C GLN A 44 4.88 -11.59 -14.39
N GLN A 45 6.00 -11.27 -15.02
CA GLN A 45 6.75 -10.04 -14.74
C GLN A 45 5.94 -8.78 -15.06
N ILE A 46 5.06 -8.85 -16.07
CA ILE A 46 4.23 -7.73 -16.51
C ILE A 46 2.93 -7.67 -15.69
N ALA A 47 2.27 -8.81 -15.51
CA ALA A 47 1.01 -8.92 -14.78
C ALA A 47 1.11 -8.42 -13.33
N THR A 48 -0.03 -8.10 -12.73
CA THR A 48 -0.12 -7.78 -11.29
C THR A 48 0.11 -9.01 -10.43
N ASP A 49 -0.46 -10.15 -10.82
CA ASP A 49 -0.32 -11.43 -10.13
C ASP A 49 -0.35 -12.58 -11.13
N GLU A 50 0.12 -13.76 -10.71
CA GLU A 50 0.22 -14.94 -11.58
C GLU A 50 -1.12 -15.33 -12.21
N SER A 51 -2.25 -15.06 -11.53
CA SER A 51 -3.58 -15.37 -12.05
C SER A 51 -4.02 -14.45 -13.19
N LYS A 52 -3.35 -13.30 -13.36
CA LYS A 52 -3.57 -12.34 -14.47
C LYS A 52 -2.56 -12.51 -15.61
N ALA A 53 -1.65 -13.46 -15.50
CA ALA A 53 -0.75 -13.84 -16.57
C ALA A 53 -1.30 -15.08 -17.29
N ARG A 54 -1.55 -14.96 -18.60
CA ARG A 54 -2.06 -16.08 -19.39
C ARG A 54 -1.22 -16.27 -20.64
N HIS A 55 -0.51 -17.38 -20.68
CA HIS A 55 0.11 -17.86 -21.91
C HIS A 55 -0.90 -18.74 -22.64
N ALA A 56 -1.27 -18.34 -23.86
CA ALA A 56 -2.18 -19.09 -24.70
C ALA A 56 -1.47 -19.49 -26.00
N THR A 57 -1.92 -20.58 -26.60
CA THR A 57 -1.33 -21.07 -27.85
C THR A 57 -1.79 -20.25 -29.05
N ASP A 58 -3.05 -19.80 -29.03
CA ASP A 58 -3.69 -19.11 -30.14
C ASP A 58 -4.61 -17.96 -29.66
N VAL A 59 -4.75 -16.94 -30.49
CA VAL A 59 -5.64 -15.79 -30.24
C VAL A 59 -7.10 -16.25 -30.13
N ALA A 60 -7.48 -17.37 -30.73
CA ALA A 60 -8.80 -17.98 -30.59
C ALA A 60 -9.18 -18.25 -29.11
N GLU A 61 -8.21 -18.53 -28.24
CA GLU A 61 -8.49 -18.72 -26.80
C GLU A 61 -8.89 -17.44 -26.08
N LEU A 62 -8.51 -16.27 -26.62
CA LEU A 62 -8.95 -14.97 -26.11
C LEU A 62 -10.48 -14.89 -26.11
N TYR A 63 -11.15 -15.39 -27.14
CA TYR A 63 -12.61 -15.35 -27.27
C TYR A 63 -13.33 -16.11 -26.16
N ARG A 64 -12.76 -17.22 -25.67
CA ARG A 64 -13.36 -17.98 -24.56
C ARG A 64 -13.23 -17.30 -23.21
N TYR A 65 -12.29 -16.37 -23.09
CA TYR A 65 -11.97 -15.70 -21.84
C TYR A 65 -12.31 -14.20 -21.87
N LEU A 66 -12.76 -13.69 -23.02
CA LEU A 66 -13.31 -12.35 -23.19
C LEU A 66 -14.43 -12.05 -22.18
N ALA A 67 -15.38 -12.98 -21.99
CA ALA A 67 -16.46 -12.82 -21.01
C ALA A 67 -15.95 -12.75 -19.55
N LEU A 68 -14.91 -13.52 -19.22
CA LEU A 68 -14.28 -13.49 -17.89
C LEU A 68 -13.49 -12.20 -17.68
N LEU A 69 -12.78 -11.74 -18.71
CA LEU A 69 -12.03 -10.50 -18.68
C LEU A 69 -12.98 -9.30 -18.55
N GLU A 70 -14.07 -9.28 -19.31
CA GLU A 70 -15.12 -8.26 -19.23
C GLU A 70 -15.72 -8.20 -17.83
N ALA A 71 -16.10 -9.36 -17.26
CA ALA A 71 -16.59 -9.43 -15.90
C ALA A 71 -15.54 -8.92 -14.88
N ALA A 72 -14.27 -9.28 -15.05
CA ALA A 72 -13.22 -8.85 -14.14
C ALA A 72 -12.93 -7.35 -14.21
N VAL A 73 -12.94 -6.77 -15.41
CA VAL A 73 -12.75 -5.33 -15.62
C VAL A 73 -13.96 -4.54 -15.11
N CYS A 74 -15.18 -5.03 -15.37
CA CYS A 74 -16.41 -4.35 -14.95
C CYS A 74 -16.71 -4.50 -13.45
N ASN A 75 -16.18 -5.53 -12.78
CA ASN A 75 -16.31 -5.72 -11.33
C ASN A 75 -15.32 -4.87 -10.51
N ASN A 76 -14.74 -3.83 -11.10
CA ASN A 76 -13.88 -2.89 -10.40
C ASN A 76 -14.71 -1.97 -9.48
N SER A 77 -15.19 -2.53 -8.39
CA SER A 77 -15.81 -1.77 -7.30
C SER A 77 -14.76 -0.81 -6.74
N PRO A 78 -15.07 0.49 -6.55
CA PRO A 78 -14.12 1.41 -5.96
C PRO A 78 -13.68 0.88 -4.58
N PRO A 79 -12.44 1.13 -4.16
CA PRO A 79 -12.02 0.79 -2.81
C PRO A 79 -13.04 1.41 -1.85
N VAL A 80 -13.62 0.58 -0.98
CA VAL A 80 -14.58 1.01 0.04
C VAL A 80 -13.90 2.13 0.81
N SER A 81 -14.43 3.35 0.68
CA SER A 81 -13.93 4.46 1.47
C SER A 81 -14.02 4.06 2.94
N PRO A 82 -12.96 4.29 3.76
CA PRO A 82 -13.08 4.05 5.18
C PRO A 82 -14.31 4.81 5.70
N PRO A 83 -15.07 4.23 6.63
CA PRO A 83 -16.21 4.92 7.21
C PRO A 83 -15.76 6.30 7.70
N PRO A 84 -16.62 7.34 7.59
CA PRO A 84 -16.26 8.67 8.07
C PRO A 84 -15.80 8.55 9.53
N LEU A 85 -14.65 9.17 9.84
CA LEU A 85 -14.18 9.20 11.22
C LEU A 85 -15.30 9.79 12.10
N PRO A 86 -15.57 9.22 13.28
CA PRO A 86 -16.48 9.84 14.22
C PRO A 86 -16.01 11.27 14.52
N PRO A 87 -16.92 12.22 14.77
CA PRO A 87 -16.56 13.58 15.13
C PRO A 87 -15.57 13.55 16.29
N ALA A 88 -14.49 14.34 16.19
CA ALA A 88 -13.53 14.48 17.25
C ALA A 88 -14.27 14.83 18.55
N LEU A 89 -14.08 14.02 19.60
CA LEU A 89 -14.55 14.36 20.93
C LEU A 89 -13.97 15.73 21.31
N PRO A 90 -14.76 16.60 21.98
CA PRO A 90 -14.25 17.87 22.47
C PRO A 90 -13.00 17.61 23.32
N PRO A 91 -12.02 18.54 23.32
CA PRO A 91 -10.84 18.39 24.15
C PRO A 91 -11.29 18.16 25.59
N PHE A 92 -10.83 17.06 26.19
CA PHE A 92 -10.97 16.86 27.62
C PHE A 92 -10.26 18.04 28.28
N THR A 93 -11.04 18.95 28.87
CA THR A 93 -10.52 19.88 29.87
C THR A 93 -10.02 19.01 31.02
N GLU A 94 -8.72 18.76 31.04
CA GLU A 94 -8.05 18.13 32.16
C GLU A 94 -8.37 18.98 33.41
N PRO A 95 -9.03 18.42 34.45
CA PRO A 95 -9.22 19.16 35.68
C PRO A 95 -7.83 19.44 36.25
N SER A 96 -7.54 20.72 36.48
CA SER A 96 -6.25 21.13 37.06
C SER A 96 -5.94 20.29 38.30
N PRO A 97 -4.69 19.80 38.43
CA PRO A 97 -4.30 19.04 39.60
C PRO A 97 -4.52 19.89 40.86
N PRO A 98 -4.99 19.29 41.97
CA PRO A 98 -5.12 20.02 43.23
C PRO A 98 -3.76 20.60 43.60
N GLN A 99 -3.71 21.91 43.85
CA GLN A 99 -2.50 22.56 44.33
C GLN A 99 -2.14 21.96 45.69
N ILE A 100 -1.05 21.19 45.75
CA ILE A 100 -0.50 20.70 47.00
C ILE A 100 0.02 21.93 47.76
N PRO A 101 -0.45 22.20 49.00
CA PRO A 101 0.10 23.29 49.80
C PRO A 101 1.58 23.03 50.06
N PRO A 102 2.43 24.08 50.07
CA PRO A 102 3.86 23.91 50.29
C PRO A 102 4.13 23.22 51.64
N PRO A 103 5.19 22.39 51.73
CA PRO A 103 5.56 21.74 52.98
C PRO A 103 5.88 22.81 54.03
N SER A 104 5.43 22.56 55.26
CA SER A 104 5.70 23.43 56.40
C SER A 104 7.21 23.56 56.66
N PRO A 105 7.69 24.74 57.11
CA PRO A 105 9.10 24.93 57.41
C PRO A 105 9.56 23.98 58.53
N PRO A 106 10.84 23.56 58.52
CA PRO A 106 11.39 22.70 59.56
C PRO A 106 11.38 23.41 60.92
N PRO A 107 11.21 22.68 62.03
CA PRO A 107 11.30 23.26 63.36
C PRO A 107 12.73 23.78 63.62
N PRO A 108 12.89 24.83 64.45
CA PRO A 108 14.20 25.36 64.78
C PRO A 108 15.06 24.31 65.50
N SER A 109 16.33 24.23 65.11
CA SER A 109 17.30 23.32 65.70
C SER A 109 17.51 23.62 67.18
N LEU A 110 17.42 22.58 68.01
CA LEU A 110 17.77 22.68 69.43
C LEU A 110 19.28 22.94 69.58
N PRO A 111 19.70 23.80 70.54
CA PRO A 111 21.12 24.02 70.80
C PRO A 111 21.78 22.75 71.38
N PRO A 112 23.08 22.53 71.11
CA PRO A 112 23.78 21.36 71.61
C PRO A 112 23.91 21.39 73.15
N PRO A 113 23.86 20.23 73.82
CA PRO A 113 24.11 20.16 75.25
C PRO A 113 25.59 20.45 75.57
N SER A 114 25.81 21.21 76.62
CA SER A 114 27.15 21.57 77.11
C SER A 114 27.84 20.36 77.80
N PRO A 115 29.16 20.21 77.64
CA PRO A 115 29.90 19.09 78.23
C PRO A 115 30.28 19.32 79.71
N PRO A 116 30.27 18.28 80.56
CA PRO A 116 31.09 18.19 81.77
C PRO A 116 32.39 17.41 81.55
#